data_AF-A0A453A9Z0-F1
#
_entry.id   AF-A0A453A9Z0-F1
#
_cell.length_a   1.000
_cell.length_b   1.000
_cell.length_c   1.000
_cell.angle_alpha   90.00
_cell.angle_beta   90.00
_cell.angle_gamma   90.00
#
_symmetry.space_group_name_H-M   'P 1'
#
loop_
_entity.id
_entity.type
_entity.pdbx_description
1 polymer ?
#
loop_
_entity_poly.entity_id
_entity_poly.type
_entity_poly.pdbx_seq_one_letter_code
_entity_poly.pdbx_strand_id
1 'polypeptide(L)'
;MAWLRLQAVAAVLALLAAAGVTHSFEFHEATVDAIQLGFRNGSLTSAALVRFYLDQIRRMNPLLHAVIEVNPDALRQAARADAERRRGMATGALHGVPVLLKDNIATCDALNTTAGSLALLGSVVKRDAGVAARLRRAGAVVLGKASLSEWANFRNVHNGWSARGGQTRNPPMCRTVSDAVHVLDAIVGYDKLDAAATRTASKYIPRGGYLQFL
;
A
#
# COMPACT_ATOMS: atom_id res chain seq x y z
N MET A 1 35.53 -14.84 -47.29
CA MET A 1 34.90 -13.53 -46.98
C MET A 1 33.40 -13.65 -46.68
N ALA A 2 32.58 -14.29 -47.53
CA ALA A 2 31.12 -14.40 -47.31
C ALA A 2 30.70 -15.25 -46.09
N TRP A 3 31.45 -16.32 -45.80
CA TRP A 3 31.18 -17.23 -44.66
C TRP A 3 31.31 -16.56 -43.29
N LEU A 4 32.32 -15.71 -43.12
CA LEU A 4 32.54 -14.94 -41.88
C LEU A 4 31.45 -13.88 -41.64
N ARG A 5 30.88 -13.31 -42.71
CA ARG A 5 29.76 -12.35 -42.62
C ARG A 5 28.46 -13.02 -42.19
N LEU A 6 28.19 -14.23 -42.68
CA LEU A 6 27.03 -15.03 -42.27
C LEU A 6 27.11 -15.44 -40.79
N GLN A 7 28.29 -15.85 -40.31
CA GLN A 7 28.49 -16.17 -38.90
C GLN A 7 28.35 -14.94 -37.99
N ALA A 8 28.86 -13.78 -38.41
CA ALA A 8 28.70 -12.52 -37.67
C ALA A 8 27.23 -12.08 -37.58
N VAL A 9 26.47 -12.17 -38.68
CA VAL A 9 25.04 -11.84 -38.69
C VAL A 9 24.23 -12.80 -37.82
N ALA A 10 24.52 -14.11 -37.88
CA ALA A 10 23.87 -15.09 -37.02
C ALA A 10 24.16 -14.88 -35.53
N ALA A 11 25.40 -14.51 -35.17
CA ALA A 11 25.77 -14.17 -33.80
C ALA A 11 25.06 -12.92 -33.28
N VAL A 12 24.94 -11.87 -34.11
CA VAL A 12 24.21 -10.64 -33.76
C VAL A 12 22.70 -10.92 -33.61
N LEU A 13 22.12 -11.75 -34.48
CA LEU A 13 20.71 -12.15 -34.36
C LEU A 13 20.45 -13.02 -33.12
N ALA A 14 21.37 -13.91 -32.75
CA ALA A 14 21.28 -14.71 -31.53
C ALA A 14 21.40 -13.85 -30.26
N LEU A 15 22.27 -12.84 -30.27
CA LEU A 15 22.41 -11.85 -29.18
C LEU A 15 21.15 -10.98 -29.03
N LEU A 16 20.52 -10.58 -30.14
CA LEU A 16 19.26 -9.84 -30.12
C LEU A 16 18.08 -10.70 -29.63
N ALA A 17 18.06 -12.00 -29.95
CA ALA A 17 17.05 -12.93 -29.47
C ALA A 17 17.20 -13.23 -27.96
N ALA A 18 18.43 -13.31 -27.44
CA ALA A 18 18.70 -13.49 -26.02
C ALA A 18 18.35 -12.25 -25.17
N ALA A 19 18.45 -11.05 -25.76
CA ALA A 19 18.03 -9.80 -25.13
C ALA A 19 16.49 -9.66 -24.99
N GLY A 20 15.72 -10.52 -25.65
CA GLY A 20 14.25 -10.48 -25.70
C GLY A 20 13.52 -11.28 -24.62
N VAL A 21 14.22 -11.91 -23.66
CA VAL A 21 13.54 -12.61 -22.56
C VAL A 21 13.03 -11.59 -21.54
N THR A 22 11.87 -11.01 -21.81
CA THR A 22 11.08 -10.31 -20.80
C THR A 22 10.69 -11.33 -19.74
N HIS A 23 11.42 -11.38 -18.62
CA HIS A 23 10.97 -12.14 -17.46
C HIS A 23 9.66 -11.52 -16.98
N SER A 24 8.55 -12.26 -17.14
CA SER A 24 7.27 -11.88 -16.55
C SER A 24 7.42 -11.85 -15.04
N PHE A 25 7.07 -10.73 -14.40
CA PHE A 25 7.06 -10.65 -12.95
C PHE A 25 5.90 -11.48 -12.38
N GLU A 26 6.18 -12.39 -11.45
CA GLU A 26 5.15 -13.14 -10.73
C GLU A 26 4.56 -12.25 -9.64
N PHE A 27 3.26 -11.94 -9.74
CA PHE A 27 2.60 -11.02 -8.82
C PHE A 27 2.07 -11.71 -7.56
N HIS A 28 1.69 -12.99 -7.65
CA HIS A 28 1.10 -13.69 -6.52
C HIS A 28 2.19 -14.03 -5.50
N GLU A 29 1.90 -13.76 -4.22
CA GLU A 29 2.84 -14.03 -3.11
C GLU A 29 4.20 -13.31 -3.24
N ALA A 30 4.30 -12.30 -4.11
CA ALA A 30 5.53 -11.55 -4.29
C ALA A 30 5.85 -10.73 -3.04
N THR A 31 6.99 -11.02 -2.41
CA THR A 31 7.47 -10.25 -1.26
C THR A 31 7.86 -8.84 -1.70
N VAL A 32 7.89 -7.91 -0.74
CA VAL A 32 8.42 -6.55 -0.97
C VAL A 32 9.83 -6.59 -1.56
N ASP A 33 10.69 -7.54 -1.16
CA ASP A 33 12.03 -7.68 -1.72
C ASP A 33 12.03 -8.12 -3.18
N ALA A 34 11.15 -9.07 -3.54
CA ALA A 34 10.95 -9.49 -4.92
C ALA A 34 10.42 -8.32 -5.77
N ILE A 35 9.45 -7.56 -5.25
CA ILE A 35 8.92 -6.35 -5.88
C ILE A 35 10.04 -5.33 -6.11
N GLN A 36 10.86 -5.04 -5.10
CA GLN A 36 11.98 -4.11 -5.24
C GLN A 36 13.03 -4.62 -6.21
N LEU A 37 13.30 -5.94 -6.26
CA LEU A 37 14.16 -6.53 -7.29
C LEU A 37 13.58 -6.31 -8.70
N GLY A 38 12.28 -6.54 -8.87
CA GLY A 38 11.57 -6.29 -10.13
C GLY A 38 11.63 -4.82 -10.56
N PHE A 39 11.53 -3.89 -9.60
CA PHE A 39 11.72 -2.47 -9.87
C PHE A 39 13.16 -2.13 -10.29
N ARG A 40 14.17 -2.78 -9.71
CA ARG A 40 15.58 -2.52 -10.01
C ARG A 40 16.02 -3.09 -11.36
N ASN A 41 15.58 -4.31 -11.68
CA ASN A 41 15.96 -4.99 -12.92
C ASN A 41 15.04 -4.63 -14.11
N GLY A 42 14.00 -3.82 -13.88
CA GLY A 42 13.08 -3.34 -14.90
C GLY A 42 11.99 -4.33 -15.31
N SER A 43 11.90 -5.51 -14.68
CA SER A 43 10.81 -6.47 -14.96
C SER A 43 9.46 -6.02 -14.39
N LEU A 44 9.45 -5.04 -13.49
CA LEU A 44 8.25 -4.47 -12.89
C LEU A 44 8.36 -2.94 -12.76
N THR A 45 7.24 -2.24 -12.88
CA THR A 45 7.10 -0.82 -12.52
C THR A 45 6.05 -0.66 -11.42
N SER A 46 6.16 0.40 -10.61
CA SER A 46 5.15 0.73 -9.60
C SER A 46 3.77 0.90 -10.24
N ALA A 47 3.70 1.57 -11.39
CA ALA A 47 2.46 1.73 -12.13
C ALA A 47 1.86 0.38 -12.60
N ALA A 48 2.70 -0.58 -13.03
CA ALA A 48 2.21 -1.92 -13.39
C ALA A 48 1.70 -2.69 -12.16
N LEU A 49 2.41 -2.61 -11.04
CA LEU A 49 2.00 -3.23 -9.78
C LEU A 49 0.66 -2.67 -9.27
N VAL A 50 0.51 -1.35 -9.30
CA VAL A 50 -0.73 -0.68 -8.90
C VAL A 50 -1.88 -1.04 -9.83
N ARG A 51 -1.67 -1.06 -11.15
CA ARG A 51 -2.70 -1.52 -12.11
C ARG A 51 -3.15 -2.94 -11.80
N PHE A 52 -2.22 -3.86 -11.56
CA PHE A 52 -2.54 -5.24 -11.21
C PHE A 52 -3.46 -5.31 -9.98
N TYR A 53 -3.13 -4.62 -8.89
CA TYR A 53 -3.97 -4.64 -7.69
C TYR A 53 -5.30 -3.93 -7.85
N LEU A 54 -5.37 -2.84 -8.62
CA LEU A 54 -6.65 -2.19 -8.95
C LEU A 54 -7.57 -3.14 -9.74
N ASP A 55 -7.02 -3.92 -10.66
CA ASP A 55 -7.77 -4.93 -11.40
C ASP A 55 -8.27 -6.07 -10.49
N GLN A 56 -7.45 -6.50 -9.51
CA GLN A 56 -7.90 -7.48 -8.51
C GLN A 56 -9.03 -6.91 -7.64
N ILE A 57 -8.91 -5.67 -7.18
CA ILE A 57 -9.97 -4.98 -6.41
C ILE A 57 -11.24 -4.93 -7.25
N ARG A 58 -11.17 -4.50 -8.51
CA ARG A 58 -12.34 -4.45 -9.40
C ARG A 58 -13.03 -5.81 -9.54
N ARG A 59 -12.27 -6.91 -9.65
CA ARG A 59 -12.81 -8.27 -9.80
C ARG A 59 -13.38 -8.85 -8.51
N MET A 60 -12.66 -8.70 -7.40
CA MET A 60 -12.94 -9.45 -6.17
C MET A 60 -13.71 -8.65 -5.13
N ASN A 61 -13.56 -7.33 -5.10
CA ASN A 61 -14.17 -6.48 -4.08
C ASN A 61 -15.72 -6.46 -4.11
N PRO A 62 -16.42 -6.64 -5.26
CA PRO A 62 -17.87 -6.84 -5.25
C PRO A 62 -18.34 -8.06 -4.45
N LEU A 63 -17.46 -9.03 -4.21
CA LEU A 63 -17.75 -10.23 -3.41
C LEU A 63 -17.22 -10.09 -1.98
N LEU A 64 -16.04 -9.47 -1.82
CA LEU A 64 -15.32 -9.43 -0.55
C LEU A 64 -15.64 -8.19 0.30
N HIS A 65 -16.00 -7.07 -0.31
CA HIS A 65 -16.20 -5.77 0.34
C HIS A 65 -15.02 -5.33 1.23
N ALA A 66 -13.79 -5.73 0.88
CA ALA A 66 -12.59 -5.49 1.68
C ALA A 66 -11.99 -4.08 1.50
N VAL A 67 -12.25 -3.43 0.37
CA VAL A 67 -11.81 -2.06 0.05
C VAL A 67 -13.03 -1.16 -0.01
N ILE A 68 -13.13 -0.20 0.90
CA ILE A 68 -14.27 0.72 0.99
C ILE A 68 -14.13 1.90 0.01
N GLU A 69 -12.90 2.26 -0.35
CA GLU A 69 -12.62 3.36 -1.27
C GLU A 69 -11.27 3.17 -1.95
N VAL A 70 -11.20 3.39 -3.26
CA VAL A 70 -9.95 3.37 -4.03
C VAL A 70 -9.43 4.80 -4.18
N ASN A 71 -8.12 4.99 -4.05
CA ASN A 71 -7.52 6.31 -4.25
C ASN A 71 -7.51 6.64 -5.76
N PRO A 72 -8.23 7.70 -6.21
CA PRO A 72 -8.22 8.09 -7.62
C PRO A 72 -6.82 8.48 -8.12
N ASP A 73 -5.93 8.81 -7.20
CA ASP A 73 -4.58 9.27 -7.50
C ASP A 73 -3.53 8.15 -7.46
N ALA A 74 -3.91 6.90 -7.15
CA ALA A 74 -2.96 5.80 -6.96
C ALA A 74 -2.03 5.60 -8.16
N LEU A 75 -2.56 5.61 -9.39
CA LEU A 75 -1.76 5.46 -10.60
C LEU A 75 -0.82 6.66 -10.83
N ARG A 76 -1.26 7.88 -10.51
CA ARG A 76 -0.42 9.07 -10.61
C ARG A 76 0.72 9.02 -9.61
N GLN A 77 0.44 8.61 -8.37
CA GLN A 77 1.44 8.40 -7.32
C GLN A 77 2.46 7.32 -7.73
N ALA A 78 2.00 6.23 -8.34
CA ALA A 78 2.85 5.15 -8.83
C ALA A 78 3.78 5.60 -9.97
N ALA A 79 3.23 6.31 -10.96
CA ALA A 79 4.01 6.87 -12.07
C ALA A 79 5.05 7.88 -11.59
N ARG A 80 4.72 8.66 -10.55
CA ARG A 80 5.67 9.56 -9.88
C ARG A 80 6.80 8.77 -9.22
N ALA A 81 6.49 7.71 -8.46
CA ALA A 81 7.50 6.86 -7.84
C ALA A 81 8.44 6.22 -8.88
N ASP A 82 7.90 5.79 -10.04
CA ASP A 82 8.72 5.28 -11.15
C ASP A 82 9.65 6.36 -11.71
N ALA A 83 9.19 7.62 -11.82
CA ALA A 83 10.01 8.74 -12.28
C ALA A 83 11.09 9.14 -11.26
N GLU A 84 10.77 9.15 -9.97
CA GLU A 84 11.72 9.41 -8.88
C GLU A 84 12.81 8.33 -8.85
N ARG A 85 12.43 7.05 -9.02
CA ARG A 85 13.38 5.94 -9.10
C ARG A 85 14.36 6.09 -10.27
N ARG A 86 13.89 6.45 -11.46
CA ARG A 86 14.75 6.68 -12.63
C ARG A 86 15.77 7.81 -12.42
N ARG A 87 15.48 8.74 -11.51
CA ARG A 87 16.37 9.85 -11.13
C ARG A 87 17.27 9.53 -9.94
N GLY A 88 17.25 8.29 -9.43
CA GLY A 88 18.02 7.90 -8.24
C GLY A 88 17.46 8.44 -6.93
N MET A 89 16.20 8.88 -6.89
CA MET A 89 15.55 9.48 -5.71
C MET A 89 14.65 8.49 -4.95
N ALA A 90 14.90 7.18 -5.07
CA ALA A 90 14.10 6.18 -4.36
C ALA A 90 14.36 6.25 -2.84
N THR A 91 13.29 6.22 -2.05
CA THR A 91 13.31 6.51 -0.60
C THR A 91 13.43 5.28 0.30
N GLY A 92 13.58 4.07 -0.26
CA GLY A 92 13.75 2.82 0.49
C GLY A 92 12.88 1.66 0.01
N ALA A 93 12.72 0.64 0.86
CA ALA A 93 12.07 -0.64 0.53
C ALA A 93 10.58 -0.53 0.16
N LEU A 94 9.89 0.53 0.58
CA LEU A 94 8.49 0.76 0.23
C LEU A 94 8.29 1.73 -0.94
N HIS A 95 9.36 2.27 -1.52
CA HIS A 95 9.24 3.23 -2.61
C HIS A 95 8.53 2.56 -3.80
N GLY A 96 7.36 3.09 -4.20
CA GLY A 96 6.51 2.55 -5.26
C GLY A 96 5.68 1.32 -4.89
N VAL A 97 5.70 0.85 -3.64
CA VAL A 97 4.91 -0.31 -3.19
C VAL A 97 3.50 0.16 -2.78
N PRO A 98 2.42 -0.43 -3.30
CA PRO A 98 1.07 -0.08 -2.90
C PRO A 98 0.73 -0.59 -1.49
N VAL A 99 0.05 0.24 -0.72
CA VAL A 99 -0.48 -0.09 0.62
C VAL A 99 -1.94 0.32 0.73
N LEU A 100 -2.73 -0.47 1.47
CA LEU A 100 -4.09 -0.10 1.89
C LEU A 100 -4.06 0.38 3.34
N LEU A 101 -4.80 1.46 3.62
CA LEU A 101 -4.94 1.99 4.97
C LEU A 101 -6.34 1.71 5.49
N LYS A 102 -6.50 1.31 6.74
CA LYS A 102 -7.83 1.14 7.34
C LYS A 102 -8.59 2.48 7.32
N ASP A 103 -9.90 2.47 7.05
CA ASP A 103 -10.70 3.70 6.85
C ASP A 103 -10.89 4.58 8.11
N ASN A 104 -10.33 4.20 9.25
CA ASN A 104 -10.18 5.05 10.43
C ASN A 104 -8.80 5.73 10.54
N ILE A 105 -7.90 5.51 9.57
CA ILE A 105 -6.59 6.18 9.48
C ILE A 105 -6.73 7.41 8.59
N ALA A 106 -6.52 8.60 9.17
CA ALA A 106 -6.63 9.87 8.44
C ALA A 106 -5.61 9.99 7.29
N THR A 107 -6.08 10.35 6.10
CA THR A 107 -5.26 10.86 5.00
C THR A 107 -5.80 12.20 4.51
N CYS A 108 -4.94 13.19 4.39
CA CYS A 108 -5.26 14.52 3.87
C CYS A 108 -5.04 14.54 2.36
N ASP A 109 -5.84 13.75 1.64
CA ASP A 109 -5.90 13.65 0.20
C ASP A 109 -7.36 13.51 -0.26
N ALA A 110 -7.60 13.02 -1.48
CA ALA A 110 -8.95 12.87 -2.02
C ALA A 110 -9.79 11.77 -1.34
N LEU A 111 -9.20 10.95 -0.46
CA LEU A 111 -9.89 9.84 0.21
C LEU A 111 -10.69 10.33 1.42
N ASN A 112 -11.81 9.67 1.70
CA ASN A 112 -12.54 9.86 2.94
C ASN A 112 -11.86 9.12 4.11
N THR A 113 -12.12 9.57 5.35
CA THR A 113 -11.76 8.84 6.57
C THR A 113 -13.02 8.73 7.43
N THR A 114 -13.75 7.62 7.28
CA THR A 114 -15.14 7.56 7.79
C THR A 114 -15.34 6.62 8.98
N ALA A 115 -14.32 5.84 9.35
CA ALA A 115 -14.46 4.73 10.29
C ALA A 115 -15.65 3.79 9.94
N GLY A 116 -15.95 3.66 8.64
CA GLY A 116 -17.09 2.90 8.11
C GLY A 116 -18.46 3.58 8.25
N SER A 117 -18.53 4.79 8.81
CA SER A 117 -19.79 5.46 9.13
C SER A 117 -20.18 6.52 8.11
N LEU A 118 -21.45 6.52 7.68
CA LEU A 118 -21.98 7.54 6.78
C LEU A 118 -21.95 8.96 7.40
N ALA A 119 -21.93 9.07 8.73
CA ALA A 119 -21.86 10.35 9.43
C ALA A 119 -20.58 11.15 9.16
N LEU A 120 -19.50 10.47 8.75
CA LEU A 120 -18.19 11.09 8.47
C LEU A 120 -17.89 11.16 6.96
N LEU A 121 -18.84 10.77 6.11
CA LEU A 121 -18.67 10.86 4.66
C LEU A 121 -18.55 12.34 4.24
N GLY A 122 -17.51 12.67 3.46
CA GLY A 122 -17.19 14.03 3.09
C GLY A 122 -16.49 14.85 4.18
N SER A 123 -16.19 14.27 5.35
CA SER A 123 -15.41 14.95 6.37
C SER A 123 -13.97 15.19 5.91
N VAL A 124 -13.46 16.39 6.18
CA VAL A 124 -12.10 16.80 5.80
C VAL A 124 -11.18 16.73 7.01
N VAL A 125 -10.14 15.91 6.91
CA VAL A 125 -9.08 15.85 7.92
C VAL A 125 -8.04 16.95 7.66
N LYS A 126 -7.52 17.58 8.72
CA LYS A 126 -6.55 18.68 8.59
C LYS A 126 -5.15 18.24 8.14
N ARG A 127 -4.81 16.95 8.30
CA ARG A 127 -3.50 16.37 7.99
C ARG A 127 -3.55 14.84 7.97
N ASP A 128 -2.54 14.23 7.37
CA ASP A 128 -2.29 12.79 7.49
C ASP A 128 -2.12 12.38 8.97
N ALA A 129 -2.59 11.18 9.29
CA ALA A 129 -2.18 10.48 10.49
C ALA A 129 -0.67 10.20 10.44
N GLY A 130 -0.01 10.08 11.60
CA GLY A 130 1.45 9.86 11.67
C GLY A 130 1.90 8.67 10.82
N VAL A 131 1.16 7.55 10.91
CA VAL A 131 1.39 6.34 10.10
C VAL A 131 1.31 6.59 8.59
N ALA A 132 0.28 7.32 8.13
CA ALA A 132 0.10 7.63 6.71
C ALA A 132 1.22 8.54 6.20
N ALA A 133 1.57 9.57 6.97
CA ALA A 133 2.68 10.47 6.63
C ALA A 133 4.02 9.72 6.53
N ARG A 134 4.26 8.73 7.39
CA ARG A 134 5.47 7.90 7.36
C ARG A 134 5.53 7.00 6.14
N LEU A 135 4.42 6.33 5.80
CA LEU A 135 4.33 5.50 4.60
C LEU A 135 4.56 6.33 3.33
N ARG A 136 3.98 7.53 3.24
CA ARG A 136 4.24 8.45 2.13
C ARG A 136 5.70 8.90 2.06
N ARG A 137 6.31 9.23 3.19
CA ARG A 137 7.75 9.58 3.25
C ARG A 137 8.65 8.41 2.83
N ALA A 138 8.25 7.18 3.12
CA ALA A 138 8.92 5.97 2.64
C ALA A 138 8.70 5.71 1.13
N GLY A 139 7.86 6.51 0.47
CA GLY A 139 7.56 6.41 -0.96
C GLY A 139 6.47 5.40 -1.30
N ALA A 140 5.73 4.90 -0.31
CA ALA A 140 4.62 3.97 -0.54
C ALA A 140 3.48 4.66 -1.29
N VAL A 141 2.79 3.91 -2.15
CA VAL A 141 1.61 4.39 -2.88
C VAL A 141 0.38 4.05 -2.07
N VAL A 142 -0.42 5.04 -1.66
CA VAL A 142 -1.66 4.77 -0.93
C VAL A 142 -2.72 4.34 -1.94
N LEU A 143 -2.99 3.03 -2.00
CA LEU A 143 -3.91 2.42 -2.97
C LEU A 143 -5.37 2.79 -2.67
N GLY A 144 -5.72 2.99 -1.40
CA GLY A 144 -7.08 3.28 -0.96
C GLY A 144 -7.30 2.99 0.51
N LYS A 145 -8.57 2.88 0.87
CA LYS A 145 -9.05 2.57 2.22
C LYS A 145 -9.60 1.15 2.32
N ALA A 146 -9.13 0.40 3.31
CA ALA A 146 -9.69 -0.90 3.68
C ALA A 146 -10.92 -0.75 4.57
N SER A 147 -11.89 -1.62 4.36
CA SER A 147 -13.10 -1.75 5.19
C SER A 147 -12.77 -2.18 6.63
N LEU A 148 -13.72 -1.98 7.53
CA LEU A 148 -13.63 -2.31 8.95
C LEU A 148 -15.03 -2.53 9.53
N SER A 149 -15.09 -3.13 10.73
CA SER A 149 -16.26 -2.97 11.60
C SER A 149 -16.45 -1.49 11.92
N GLU A 150 -17.67 -0.98 11.74
CA GLU A 150 -18.00 0.42 11.99
C GLU A 150 -17.52 0.86 13.39
N TRP A 151 -16.96 2.07 13.48
CA TRP A 151 -16.40 2.61 14.73
C TRP A 151 -15.38 1.69 15.40
N ALA A 152 -14.63 0.93 14.59
CA ALA A 152 -13.65 -0.05 15.07
C ALA A 152 -14.24 -1.06 16.07
N ASN A 153 -15.52 -1.42 15.90
CA ASN A 153 -16.26 -2.33 16.78
C ASN A 153 -16.55 -1.78 18.19
N PHE A 154 -16.40 -0.46 18.41
CA PHE A 154 -16.92 0.25 19.59
C PHE A 154 -18.39 0.66 19.43
N ARG A 155 -19.09 -0.03 18.52
CA ARG A 155 -20.53 0.01 18.31
C ARG A 155 -20.99 -1.45 18.22
N ASN A 156 -22.21 -1.75 18.67
CA ASN A 156 -22.75 -3.10 18.58
C ASN A 156 -23.12 -3.45 17.13
N VAL A 157 -22.15 -4.00 16.38
CA VAL A 157 -22.27 -4.43 14.98
C VAL A 157 -21.56 -5.76 14.75
N HIS A 158 -21.85 -6.44 13.64
CA HIS A 158 -21.11 -7.63 13.26
C HIS A 158 -19.68 -7.32 12.83
N ASN A 159 -18.75 -8.25 13.09
CA ASN A 159 -17.36 -8.11 12.67
C ASN A 159 -17.26 -7.93 11.15
N GLY A 160 -16.53 -6.91 10.72
CA GLY A 160 -16.34 -6.56 9.31
C GLY A 160 -17.51 -5.83 8.65
N TRP A 161 -18.60 -5.55 9.38
CA TRP A 161 -19.74 -4.79 8.88
C TRP A 161 -19.59 -3.29 9.14
N SER A 162 -19.93 -2.47 8.13
CA SER A 162 -20.16 -1.05 8.34
C SER A 162 -21.25 -0.50 7.43
N ALA A 163 -21.92 0.58 7.85
CA ALA A 163 -23.01 1.19 7.08
C ALA A 163 -22.54 1.67 5.69
N ARG A 164 -21.32 2.21 5.60
CA ARG A 164 -20.73 2.66 4.34
C ARG A 164 -20.14 1.52 3.51
N GLY A 165 -19.45 0.58 4.13
CA GLY A 165 -18.67 -0.46 3.44
C GLY A 165 -19.39 -1.79 3.22
N GLY A 166 -20.54 -2.01 3.86
CA GLY A 166 -21.22 -3.29 3.87
C GLY A 166 -20.51 -4.34 4.72
N GLN A 167 -20.81 -5.62 4.48
CA GLN A 167 -20.21 -6.75 5.18
C GLN A 167 -18.95 -7.24 4.46
N THR A 168 -17.80 -7.00 5.07
CA THR A 168 -16.55 -7.62 4.62
C THR A 168 -16.64 -9.14 4.81
N ARG A 169 -16.27 -9.91 3.79
CA ARG A 169 -16.21 -11.38 3.85
C ARG A 169 -14.75 -11.82 3.96
N ASN A 170 -14.49 -12.87 4.71
CA ASN A 170 -13.14 -13.38 4.92
C ASN A 170 -12.64 -14.11 3.66
N PRO A 171 -11.63 -13.59 2.93
CA PRO A 171 -10.80 -14.43 2.07
C PRO A 171 -9.84 -15.25 2.96
N PRO A 172 -9.11 -16.26 2.44
CA PRO A 172 -7.95 -16.79 3.17
C PRO A 172 -7.00 -15.62 3.54
N MET A 173 -6.66 -15.51 4.84
CA MET A 173 -5.89 -14.40 5.42
C MET A 173 -4.40 -14.47 5.03
N CYS A 174 -3.82 -13.26 4.87
CA CYS A 174 -2.39 -12.87 4.92
C CYS A 174 -1.34 -13.86 4.39
N ARG A 175 -0.62 -13.39 3.37
CA ARG A 175 0.20 -14.19 2.46
C ARG A 175 1.63 -14.45 2.93
N THR A 176 2.31 -13.46 3.52
CA THR A 176 3.62 -13.67 4.17
C THR A 176 3.81 -12.80 5.43
N VAL A 177 4.56 -13.31 6.41
CA VAL A 177 4.94 -12.58 7.64
C VAL A 177 5.98 -11.50 7.36
N SER A 178 6.84 -11.68 6.35
CA SER A 178 7.92 -10.76 6.00
C SER A 178 7.40 -9.40 5.52
N ASP A 179 6.36 -9.38 4.70
CA ASP A 179 5.78 -8.13 4.21
C ASP A 179 5.17 -7.30 5.35
N ALA A 180 4.56 -7.98 6.33
CA ALA A 180 4.07 -7.32 7.54
C ALA A 180 5.22 -6.67 8.33
N VAL A 181 6.39 -7.31 8.41
CA VAL A 181 7.56 -6.74 9.08
C VAL A 181 8.05 -5.47 8.39
N HIS A 182 8.12 -5.43 7.05
CA HIS A 182 8.53 -4.21 6.33
C HIS A 182 7.55 -3.05 6.52
N VAL A 183 6.25 -3.35 6.57
CA VAL A 183 5.23 -2.35 6.88
C VAL A 183 5.40 -1.88 8.32
N LEU A 184 5.55 -2.80 9.28
CA LEU A 184 5.72 -2.45 10.70
C LEU A 184 7.00 -1.65 10.95
N ASP A 185 8.12 -1.95 10.31
CA ASP A 185 9.35 -1.17 10.44
C ASP A 185 9.17 0.28 9.97
N ALA A 186 8.51 0.48 8.82
CA ALA A 186 8.20 1.83 8.34
C ALA A 186 7.27 2.61 9.30
N ILE A 187 6.29 1.92 9.89
CA ILE A 187 5.29 2.51 10.80
C ILE A 187 5.88 2.78 12.19
N VAL A 188 6.54 1.80 12.79
CA VAL A 188 7.01 1.78 14.17
C VAL A 188 8.39 2.44 14.32
N GLY A 189 9.19 2.49 13.24
CA GLY A 189 10.55 3.01 13.29
C GLY A 189 10.65 4.30 14.13
N TYR A 190 11.75 4.47 14.87
CA TYR A 190 11.87 5.50 15.90
C TYR A 190 11.19 6.86 15.58
N ASP A 191 10.05 7.14 16.22
CA ASP A 191 9.40 8.45 16.15
C ASP A 191 10.00 9.37 17.22
N LYS A 192 10.81 10.33 16.78
CA LYS A 192 11.47 11.33 17.64
C LYS A 192 10.48 12.14 18.48
N LEU A 193 9.23 12.21 18.07
CA LEU A 193 8.17 12.94 18.75
C LEU A 193 7.30 12.05 19.63
N ASP A 194 7.49 10.72 19.63
CA ASP A 194 6.65 9.77 20.37
C ASP A 194 6.64 10.05 21.88
N ALA A 195 7.82 10.34 22.45
CA ALA A 195 7.93 10.71 23.85
C ALA A 195 7.25 12.05 24.18
N ALA A 196 7.10 12.96 23.22
CA ALA A 196 6.40 14.23 23.39
C ALA A 196 4.89 14.07 23.21
N ALA A 197 4.47 13.28 22.22
CA ALA A 197 3.07 12.91 21.98
C ALA A 197 2.50 12.12 23.16
N THR A 198 3.23 11.11 23.65
CA THR A 198 2.86 10.30 24.83
C THR A 198 2.75 11.15 26.08
N ARG A 199 3.71 12.05 26.34
CA ARG A 199 3.62 13.02 27.45
C ARG A 199 2.48 14.03 27.31
N THR A 200 2.08 14.33 26.07
CA THR A 200 0.98 15.24 25.83
C THR A 200 -0.37 14.56 26.00
N ALA A 201 -0.48 13.31 25.54
CA ALA A 201 -1.68 12.50 25.65
C ALA A 201 -1.91 12.01 27.08
N SER A 202 -0.85 11.73 27.86
CA SER A 202 -0.96 11.23 29.23
C SER A 202 -1.71 12.18 30.17
N LYS A 203 -1.75 13.48 29.85
CA LYS A 203 -2.53 14.49 30.58
C LYS A 203 -4.04 14.23 30.54
N TYR A 204 -4.51 13.55 29.49
CA TYR A 204 -5.91 13.21 29.28
C TYR A 204 -6.23 11.79 29.75
N ILE A 205 -5.22 11.01 30.17
CA ILE A 205 -5.43 9.68 30.73
C ILE A 205 -5.73 9.84 32.22
N PRO A 206 -6.95 9.47 32.67
CA PRO A 206 -7.33 9.60 34.07
C PRO A 206 -6.45 8.68 34.94
N ARG A 207 -6.18 9.12 36.17
CA ARG A 207 -5.30 8.43 37.12
C ARG A 207 -5.85 7.02 37.39
N GLY A 208 -5.07 5.96 37.11
CA GLY A 208 -5.55 4.57 37.17
C GLY A 208 -6.06 4.01 35.84
N GLY A 209 -5.97 4.78 34.75
CA GLY A 209 -6.38 4.35 33.41
C GLY A 209 -7.91 4.36 33.22
N TYR A 210 -8.37 3.98 32.04
CA TYR A 210 -9.81 3.96 31.72
C TYR A 210 -10.57 2.78 32.35
N LEU A 211 -9.85 1.82 32.93
CA LEU A 211 -10.43 0.66 33.63
C LEU A 211 -11.25 1.06 34.86
N GLN A 212 -11.01 2.24 35.43
CA GLN A 212 -11.78 2.74 36.58
C GLN A 212 -13.23 3.14 36.24
N PHE A 213 -13.59 3.19 34.95
CA PHE A 213 -14.92 3.55 34.47
C PHE A 213 -15.69 2.36 33.86
N LEU A 214 -15.15 1.14 34.03
CA LEU A 214 -15.80 -0.13 33.69
C LEU A 214 -16.30 -0.77 34.98
#